data_AF-A0A1I5HCE2-F1
#
_entry.id   AF-A0A1I5HCE2-F1
#
_cell.length_a   1.000
_cell.length_b   1.000
_cell.length_c   1.000
_cell.angle_alpha   90.00
_cell.angle_beta   90.00
_cell.angle_gamma   90.00
#
_symmetry.space_group_name_H-M   'P 1'
#
loop_
_entity.id
_entity.type
_entity.pdbx_description
1 polymer ?
#
loop_
_entity_poly.entity_id
_entity_poly.type
_entity_poly.pdbx_seq_one_letter_code
_entity_poly.pdbx_strand_id
1 'polypeptide(L)'
;MGDARHDAARPGGAGPGTAPAAAGDGTPAAAAPGSGRPGAGRHRRRRSHRRLLLPLLTVLLVGGALSFLAAGDRWPFAGEPPSQPSASPRAAPTTPGSPVLAPQPATGTPDERLAATTTAVADALAGDPGGLGPAGEDLLAGLRRVQAAEGPARQLAAVVVGDSVTTAVDAGGLDEQAGRQVLDTLAAVARPERLIDLVAMVEAGPPAIGPAGAELFGELLALDHEVPAGETAVRAGELLREVSTAAAEGRVSEAFRAVAAPTLERLADPAVHEDLQELLAAAEADPGRIGPAAPQVLASLRAAAEQPVWPQGNTARDLLALLRQDGQVTTAFREEAVPVVEALVR
;
A
#
# COMPACT_ATOMS: atom_id res chain seq x y z
N MET A 1 56.52 -19.50 31.51
CA MET A 1 57.29 -20.28 32.51
C MET A 1 56.26 -21.05 33.32
N GLY A 2 56.15 -22.36 33.12
CA GLY A 2 55.10 -23.17 33.72
C GLY A 2 54.78 -24.42 32.89
N ASP A 3 55.76 -25.32 32.80
CA ASP A 3 55.55 -26.73 32.47
C ASP A 3 54.90 -27.44 33.66
N ALA A 4 53.88 -28.26 33.41
CA ALA A 4 53.62 -29.47 34.21
C ALA A 4 52.68 -30.41 33.44
N ARG A 5 53.27 -31.44 32.85
CA ARG A 5 52.61 -32.67 32.41
C ARG A 5 52.30 -33.54 33.62
N HIS A 6 51.16 -34.23 33.64
CA HIS A 6 51.09 -35.57 34.24
C HIS A 6 50.02 -36.45 33.57
N ASP A 7 50.50 -37.64 33.20
CA ASP A 7 49.85 -38.81 32.62
C ASP A 7 48.99 -39.61 33.62
N ALA A 8 48.07 -40.40 33.07
CA ALA A 8 47.71 -41.81 33.37
C ALA A 8 46.18 -42.01 33.29
N ALA A 9 45.63 -42.72 32.29
CA ALA A 9 45.43 -44.19 32.22
C ALA A 9 44.69 -44.74 33.46
N ARG A 10 43.57 -45.48 33.41
CA ARG A 10 43.17 -46.65 32.59
C ARG A 10 41.72 -47.10 33.01
N PRO A 11 41.19 -48.31 32.73
CA PRO A 11 40.16 -48.63 31.72
C PRO A 11 38.84 -49.27 32.26
N GLY A 12 37.91 -49.59 31.34
CA GLY A 12 37.19 -50.89 31.36
C GLY A 12 35.68 -50.85 31.66
N GLY A 13 34.89 -51.46 30.77
CA GLY A 13 33.48 -51.77 31.03
C GLY A 13 32.70 -52.18 29.77
N ALA A 14 32.88 -53.43 29.34
CA ALA A 14 32.06 -54.08 28.32
C ALA A 14 30.76 -54.64 28.93
N GLY A 15 29.68 -54.69 28.14
CA GLY A 15 28.47 -55.44 28.48
C GLY A 15 27.38 -55.35 27.41
N PRO A 16 27.07 -56.44 26.67
CA PRO A 16 26.04 -56.50 25.63
C PRO A 16 24.68 -56.97 26.19
N GLY A 17 23.58 -56.64 25.52
CA GLY A 17 22.24 -57.12 25.86
C GLY A 17 21.32 -57.22 24.64
N THR A 18 21.11 -58.45 24.19
CA THR A 18 20.21 -58.91 23.12
C THR A 18 18.72 -58.87 23.49
N ALA A 19 17.87 -58.80 22.46
CA ALA A 19 16.40 -58.79 22.44
C ALA A 19 15.71 -60.04 23.05
N PRO A 20 14.34 -60.11 23.15
CA PRO A 20 13.54 -60.58 22.00
C PRO A 20 12.10 -60.02 21.88
N ALA A 21 11.43 -60.48 20.81
CA ALA A 21 10.14 -60.11 20.24
C ALA A 21 8.88 -60.75 20.87
N ALA A 22 7.70 -60.15 20.56
CA ALA A 22 6.38 -60.78 20.35
C ALA A 22 5.47 -59.72 19.69
N ALA A 23 4.95 -59.81 18.45
CA ALA A 23 4.03 -60.77 17.85
C ALA A 23 2.65 -60.84 18.56
N GLY A 24 1.60 -60.35 17.88
CA GLY A 24 0.21 -60.41 18.33
C GLY A 24 -0.76 -59.76 17.34
N ASP A 25 -1.02 -60.47 16.23
CA ASP A 25 -2.16 -60.25 15.33
C ASP A 25 -3.50 -60.51 16.04
N GLY A 26 -4.58 -59.85 15.60
CA GLY A 26 -5.94 -60.25 16.00
C GLY A 26 -7.06 -59.26 15.68
N THR A 27 -7.35 -58.99 14.40
CA THR A 27 -8.69 -58.59 13.94
C THR A 27 -9.61 -59.82 13.98
N PRO A 28 -10.93 -59.71 14.24
CA PRO A 28 -11.85 -59.56 13.09
C PRO A 28 -13.20 -58.83 13.35
N ALA A 29 -13.86 -58.54 12.22
CA ALA A 29 -15.30 -58.58 11.94
C ALA A 29 -16.24 -57.40 12.32
N ALA A 30 -16.45 -56.54 11.31
CA ALA A 30 -17.72 -56.23 10.64
C ALA A 30 -19.07 -56.29 11.41
N ALA A 31 -19.77 -55.14 11.45
CA ALA A 31 -21.22 -55.05 11.26
C ALA A 31 -21.63 -53.60 10.85
N ALA A 32 -22.19 -53.46 9.66
CA ALA A 32 -23.14 -52.39 9.28
C ALA A 32 -24.55 -53.02 9.24
N PRO A 33 -25.68 -52.32 8.98
CA PRO A 33 -25.90 -50.89 8.70
C PRO A 33 -27.09 -50.28 9.50
N GLY A 34 -27.32 -48.97 9.40
CA GLY A 34 -28.48 -48.31 10.00
C GLY A 34 -28.86 -47.00 9.32
N SER A 35 -29.84 -47.06 8.43
CA SER A 35 -30.54 -45.94 7.79
C SER A 35 -31.36 -45.10 8.80
N GLY A 36 -31.30 -43.77 8.70
CA GLY A 36 -32.18 -42.86 9.44
C GLY A 36 -32.27 -41.48 8.76
N ARG A 37 -33.48 -41.11 8.37
CA ARG A 37 -33.86 -40.01 7.47
C ARG A 37 -34.13 -38.69 8.27
N PRO A 38 -34.70 -37.62 7.66
CA PRO A 38 -34.23 -36.24 7.78
C PRO A 38 -34.96 -35.39 8.84
N GLY A 39 -34.35 -34.29 9.28
CA GLY A 39 -34.95 -33.36 10.23
C GLY A 39 -34.75 -31.90 9.83
N ALA A 40 -35.84 -31.27 9.41
CA ALA A 40 -35.94 -29.84 9.13
C ALA A 40 -35.89 -29.00 10.43
N GLY A 41 -35.47 -27.74 10.30
CA GLY A 41 -36.11 -26.67 11.07
C GLY A 41 -35.22 -25.68 11.82
N ARG A 42 -35.28 -24.44 11.33
CA ARG A 42 -35.54 -23.19 12.08
C ARG A 42 -34.42 -22.55 12.92
N HIS A 43 -34.06 -21.36 12.45
CA HIS A 43 -34.11 -20.06 13.14
C HIS A 43 -33.39 -19.81 14.49
N ARG A 44 -32.90 -18.56 14.57
CA ARG A 44 -32.43 -17.78 15.73
C ARG A 44 -30.96 -18.07 16.07
N ARG A 45 -30.11 -17.08 16.35
CA ARG A 45 -30.36 -15.76 16.92
C ARG A 45 -29.10 -14.90 16.76
N ARG A 46 -29.29 -13.62 16.42
CA ARG A 46 -28.41 -12.52 16.84
C ARG A 46 -28.00 -12.71 18.29
N ARG A 47 -26.70 -12.62 18.57
CA ARG A 47 -26.17 -12.16 19.86
C ARG A 47 -24.93 -11.30 19.66
N SER A 48 -25.21 -10.00 19.62
CA SER A 48 -24.33 -8.92 20.05
C SER A 48 -23.95 -9.06 21.52
N HIS A 49 -22.66 -9.02 21.86
CA HIS A 49 -22.10 -8.59 23.14
C HIS A 49 -20.64 -8.20 22.85
N ARG A 50 -20.29 -6.93 22.61
CA ARG A 50 -20.12 -5.83 23.57
C ARG A 50 -19.33 -6.21 24.83
N ARG A 51 -18.04 -5.87 24.80
CA ARG A 51 -17.15 -5.37 25.89
C ARG A 51 -16.22 -4.38 25.16
N LEU A 52 -16.19 -3.04 25.30
CA LEU A 52 -16.23 -2.10 26.45
C LEU A 52 -15.32 -2.60 27.57
N LEU A 53 -14.20 -1.97 27.97
CA LEU A 53 -13.62 -0.62 27.82
C LEU A 53 -12.07 -0.78 27.94
N LEU A 54 -11.19 0.19 27.63
CA LEU A 54 -10.89 1.48 28.31
C LEU A 54 -9.58 2.05 27.64
N PRO A 55 -9.08 3.26 27.94
CA PRO A 55 -9.34 4.53 27.24
C PRO A 55 -8.02 5.29 26.87
N LEU A 56 -8.15 6.58 26.57
CA LEU A 56 -7.16 7.65 26.87
C LEU A 56 -6.17 8.05 25.75
N LEU A 57 -6.63 8.91 24.83
CA LEU A 57 -5.95 10.21 24.62
C LEU A 57 -6.84 11.18 23.84
N THR A 58 -7.44 12.12 24.56
CA THR A 58 -8.04 13.34 24.03
C THR A 58 -7.34 14.47 24.76
N VAL A 59 -6.70 15.40 24.04
CA VAL A 59 -6.57 16.85 24.31
C VAL A 59 -5.51 17.44 23.37
N LEU A 60 -5.82 18.64 22.84
CA LEU A 60 -5.05 19.57 21.97
C LEU A 60 -5.06 19.20 20.47
N LEU A 61 -5.69 19.95 19.55
CA LEU A 61 -5.84 21.40 19.48
C LEU A 61 -7.15 21.81 18.77
N VAL A 62 -8.00 22.48 19.54
CA VAL A 62 -8.89 23.54 19.05
C VAL A 62 -8.01 24.72 18.67
N GLY A 63 -8.03 25.11 17.40
CA GLY A 63 -7.27 26.26 16.91
C GLY A 63 -7.34 26.39 15.40
N GLY A 64 -8.53 26.71 14.86
CA GLY A 64 -8.68 26.95 13.42
C GLY A 64 -10.14 26.99 12.94
N ALA A 65 -11.01 27.65 13.70
CA ALA A 65 -12.32 28.06 13.20
C ALA A 65 -12.18 29.38 12.41
N LEU A 66 -13.12 29.58 11.48
CA LEU A 66 -13.45 30.81 10.74
C LEU A 66 -12.62 31.15 9.50
N SER A 67 -13.17 30.81 8.32
CA SER A 67 -13.29 31.73 7.15
C SER A 67 -14.11 31.14 5.99
N PHE A 68 -15.22 30.43 6.25
CA PHE A 68 -16.17 30.05 5.19
C PHE A 68 -17.57 30.55 5.53
N LEU A 69 -17.82 31.83 5.24
CA LEU A 69 -19.14 32.44 5.03
C LEU A 69 -18.97 33.92 4.69
N ALA A 70 -19.00 34.26 3.40
CA ALA A 70 -19.71 35.43 2.85
C ALA A 70 -19.42 35.59 1.34
N ALA A 71 -20.49 35.88 0.59
CA ALA A 71 -20.62 36.15 -0.85
C ALA A 71 -20.72 34.89 -1.74
N GLY A 72 -21.78 34.64 -2.50
CA GLY A 72 -23.04 35.34 -2.76
C GLY A 72 -23.88 34.39 -3.63
N ASP A 73 -25.10 34.08 -3.21
CA ASP A 73 -26.34 34.69 -3.72
C ASP A 73 -26.78 34.23 -5.13
N ARG A 74 -27.94 33.55 -5.13
CA ARG A 74 -28.98 33.50 -6.17
C ARG A 74 -28.75 32.63 -7.40
N TRP A 75 -29.36 31.45 -7.35
CA TRP A 75 -29.87 30.74 -8.52
C TRP A 75 -31.28 31.26 -8.87
N PRO A 76 -31.50 31.87 -10.05
CA PRO A 76 -32.82 31.98 -10.64
C PRO A 76 -32.96 30.96 -11.79
N PHE A 77 -33.80 29.94 -11.58
CA PHE A 77 -34.40 29.18 -12.67
C PHE A 77 -35.58 29.99 -13.24
N ALA A 78 -35.42 30.57 -14.43
CA ALA A 78 -36.50 30.84 -15.40
C ALA A 78 -35.92 31.48 -16.68
N GLY A 79 -36.23 30.91 -17.86
CA GLY A 79 -36.16 31.63 -19.13
C GLY A 79 -35.61 30.82 -20.32
N GLU A 80 -36.48 30.56 -21.27
CA GLU A 80 -36.32 29.91 -22.59
C GLU A 80 -35.28 30.57 -23.56
N PRO A 81 -35.00 29.94 -24.73
CA PRO A 81 -33.69 29.89 -25.38
C PRO A 81 -33.43 31.03 -26.38
N PRO A 82 -32.20 31.11 -26.90
CA PRO A 82 -32.04 31.53 -28.29
C PRO A 82 -31.11 30.63 -29.12
N SER A 83 -31.65 30.22 -30.27
CA SER A 83 -31.08 30.38 -31.62
C SER A 83 -29.58 30.16 -31.85
N GLN A 84 -29.27 29.11 -32.61
CA GLN A 84 -28.05 29.03 -33.42
C GLN A 84 -27.91 30.26 -34.33
N PRO A 85 -26.66 30.72 -34.55
CA PRO A 85 -26.20 30.70 -35.93
C PRO A 85 -24.73 30.29 -36.09
N SER A 86 -24.51 29.62 -37.23
CA SER A 86 -23.33 29.68 -38.09
C SER A 86 -21.96 29.32 -37.50
N ALA A 87 -21.53 28.11 -37.87
CA ALA A 87 -20.13 27.73 -37.91
C ALA A 87 -19.33 28.70 -38.81
N SER A 88 -18.42 29.46 -38.21
CA SER A 88 -17.32 30.11 -38.89
C SER A 88 -16.09 29.19 -38.94
N PRO A 89 -15.18 29.39 -39.91
CA PRO A 89 -14.23 28.37 -40.33
C PRO A 89 -13.18 28.10 -39.26
N ARG A 90 -12.85 26.80 -39.13
CA ARG A 90 -11.72 26.25 -38.39
C ARG A 90 -10.46 27.06 -38.69
N ALA A 91 -9.98 27.78 -37.69
CA ALA A 91 -8.67 28.41 -37.73
C ALA A 91 -7.59 27.33 -37.98
N ALA A 92 -6.65 27.67 -38.86
CA ALA A 92 -5.48 26.85 -39.16
C ALA A 92 -4.68 26.54 -37.88
N PRO A 93 -3.94 25.41 -37.84
CA PRO A 93 -3.17 25.03 -36.66
C PRO A 93 -2.17 26.13 -36.31
N THR A 94 -2.36 26.74 -35.16
CA THR A 94 -1.40 27.64 -34.53
C THR A 94 -0.10 26.87 -34.28
N THR A 95 1.01 27.49 -34.66
CA THR A 95 2.36 27.12 -34.24
C THR A 95 2.35 26.76 -32.75
N PRO A 96 2.96 25.64 -32.31
CA PRO A 96 3.01 25.30 -30.89
C PRO A 96 3.66 26.48 -30.15
N GLY A 97 2.89 27.09 -29.24
CA GLY A 97 3.39 28.14 -28.37
C GLY A 97 4.59 27.62 -27.56
N SER A 98 5.50 28.52 -27.21
CA SER A 98 6.57 28.18 -26.25
C SER A 98 5.94 27.54 -25.00
N PRO A 99 6.53 26.46 -24.47
CA PRO A 99 5.99 25.81 -23.30
C PRO A 99 5.96 26.80 -22.14
N VAL A 100 4.82 26.91 -21.45
CA VAL A 100 4.59 27.86 -20.35
C VAL A 100 5.54 27.58 -19.18
N LEU A 101 5.82 26.30 -18.94
CA LEU A 101 6.83 25.86 -17.97
C LEU A 101 8.05 25.30 -18.70
N ALA A 102 9.23 25.59 -18.16
CA ALA A 102 10.46 24.96 -18.64
C ALA A 102 10.39 23.43 -18.44
N PRO A 103 10.92 22.64 -19.40
CA PRO A 103 11.02 21.19 -19.25
C PRO A 103 11.81 20.85 -17.97
N GLN A 104 11.26 19.95 -17.16
CA GLN A 104 11.95 19.52 -15.95
C GLN A 104 13.07 18.53 -16.25
N PRO A 105 14.15 18.53 -15.45
CA PRO A 105 15.12 17.45 -15.49
C PRO A 105 14.41 16.14 -15.13
N ALA A 106 14.53 15.13 -16.01
CA ALA A 106 13.95 13.81 -15.78
C ALA A 106 14.58 13.06 -14.58
N THR A 107 15.65 13.59 -14.01
CA THR A 107 16.44 13.01 -12.94
C THR A 107 16.32 13.87 -11.68
N GLY A 108 15.88 13.28 -10.57
CA GLY A 108 15.80 13.93 -9.28
C GLY A 108 14.83 13.20 -8.34
N THR A 109 15.04 13.36 -7.04
CA THR A 109 14.08 12.90 -6.02
C THR A 109 12.73 13.59 -6.22
N PRO A 110 11.61 13.01 -5.73
CA PRO A 110 10.31 13.69 -5.76
C PRO A 110 10.36 15.11 -5.14
N ASP A 111 11.21 15.31 -4.13
CA ASP A 111 11.37 16.58 -3.43
C ASP A 111 12.09 17.63 -4.28
N GLU A 112 13.16 17.23 -4.96
CA GLU A 112 13.87 18.11 -5.91
C GLU A 112 12.96 18.49 -7.07
N ARG A 113 12.17 17.54 -7.58
CA ARG A 113 11.19 17.80 -8.65
C ARG A 113 10.08 18.73 -8.18
N LEU A 114 9.54 18.55 -6.98
CA LEU A 114 8.54 19.45 -6.41
C LEU A 114 9.12 20.87 -6.22
N ALA A 115 10.35 20.99 -5.72
CA ALA A 115 11.05 22.26 -5.58
C ALA A 115 11.24 22.97 -6.92
N ALA A 116 11.76 22.25 -7.93
CA ALA A 116 11.94 22.78 -9.28
C ALA A 116 10.60 23.20 -9.92
N THR A 117 9.55 22.39 -9.76
CA THR A 117 8.19 22.71 -10.25
C THR A 117 7.65 23.98 -9.61
N THR A 118 7.80 24.11 -8.30
CA THR A 118 7.27 25.27 -7.55
C THR A 118 7.98 26.55 -7.99
N THR A 119 9.30 26.51 -8.16
CA THR A 119 10.08 27.63 -8.68
C THR A 119 9.68 27.97 -10.12
N ALA A 120 9.54 26.97 -11.00
CA ALA A 120 9.15 27.19 -12.39
C ALA A 120 7.76 27.83 -12.51
N VAL A 121 6.79 27.41 -11.69
CA VAL A 121 5.46 28.03 -11.64
C VAL A 121 5.53 29.47 -11.14
N ALA A 122 6.33 29.75 -10.10
CA ALA A 122 6.52 31.10 -9.59
C ALA A 122 7.18 32.03 -10.63
N ASP A 123 8.19 31.54 -11.33
CA ASP A 123 8.89 32.30 -12.38
C ASP A 123 7.97 32.58 -13.58
N ALA A 124 7.13 31.60 -13.97
CA ALA A 124 6.14 31.78 -15.02
C ALA A 124 5.12 32.87 -14.67
N LEU A 125 4.57 32.87 -13.44
CA LEU A 125 3.65 33.91 -12.97
C LEU A 125 4.31 35.29 -12.88
N ALA A 126 5.58 35.35 -12.49
CA ALA A 126 6.32 36.61 -12.43
C ALA A 126 6.60 37.21 -13.82
N GLY A 127 6.88 36.35 -14.82
CA GLY A 127 7.15 36.76 -16.20
C GLY A 127 5.88 37.08 -17.00
N ASP A 128 4.83 36.28 -16.84
CA ASP A 128 3.52 36.44 -17.48
C ASP A 128 2.40 35.93 -16.53
N PRO A 129 1.77 36.82 -15.74
CA PRO A 129 0.71 36.44 -14.80
C PRO A 129 -0.49 35.74 -15.45
N GLY A 130 -0.70 35.91 -16.77
CA GLY A 130 -1.77 35.26 -17.52
C GLY A 130 -1.35 33.96 -18.19
N GLY A 131 -0.04 33.67 -18.27
CA GLY A 131 0.50 32.58 -19.09
C GLY A 131 0.08 31.18 -18.64
N LEU A 132 -0.12 30.99 -17.33
CA LEU A 132 -0.63 29.74 -16.76
C LEU A 132 -2.15 29.65 -16.73
N GLY A 133 -2.87 30.76 -16.95
CA GLY A 133 -4.31 30.86 -16.74
C GLY A 133 -4.69 31.35 -15.33
N PRO A 134 -5.98 31.64 -15.09
CA PRO A 134 -6.47 32.28 -13.87
C PRO A 134 -6.25 31.47 -12.58
N ALA A 135 -6.03 30.15 -12.67
CA ALA A 135 -5.78 29.28 -11.52
C ALA A 135 -4.30 29.21 -11.09
N GLY A 136 -3.40 29.92 -11.77
CA GLY A 136 -1.95 29.79 -11.55
C GLY A 136 -1.48 30.15 -10.13
N GLU A 137 -2.04 31.19 -9.52
CA GLU A 137 -1.71 31.58 -8.13
C GLU A 137 -2.18 30.53 -7.10
N ASP A 138 -3.37 29.97 -7.29
CA ASP A 138 -3.90 28.91 -6.44
C ASP A 138 -3.07 27.62 -6.55
N LEU A 139 -2.61 27.30 -7.77
CA LEU A 139 -1.65 26.23 -8.01
C LEU A 139 -0.37 26.46 -7.21
N LEU A 140 0.25 27.65 -7.32
CA LEU A 140 1.49 27.96 -6.60
C LEU A 140 1.31 27.86 -5.08
N ALA A 141 0.20 28.37 -4.55
CA ALA A 141 -0.16 28.22 -3.14
C ALA A 141 -0.37 26.75 -2.74
N GLY A 142 -0.98 25.94 -3.62
CA GLY A 142 -1.10 24.49 -3.47
C GLY A 142 0.25 23.80 -3.36
N LEU A 143 1.16 24.02 -4.32
CA LEU A 143 2.49 23.42 -4.33
C LEU A 143 3.30 23.76 -3.07
N ARG A 144 3.25 25.03 -2.61
CA ARG A 144 3.91 25.45 -1.37
C ARG A 144 3.33 24.77 -0.13
N ARG A 145 2.01 24.50 -0.09
CA ARG A 145 1.40 23.72 0.99
C ARG A 145 1.90 22.28 0.98
N VAL A 146 2.06 21.66 -0.20
CA VAL A 146 2.65 20.31 -0.31
C VAL A 146 4.11 20.32 0.16
N GLN A 147 4.89 21.35 -0.15
CA GLN A 147 6.28 21.45 0.32
C GLN A 147 6.41 21.63 1.84
N ALA A 148 5.47 22.33 2.47
CA ALA A 148 5.50 22.61 3.90
C ALA A 148 4.98 21.44 4.75
N ALA A 149 4.23 20.50 4.16
CA ALA A 149 3.71 19.32 4.83
C ALA A 149 4.77 18.22 4.92
N GLU A 150 4.62 17.31 5.89
CA GLU A 150 5.50 16.16 6.08
C GLU A 150 4.70 14.85 6.19
N GLY A 151 5.36 13.72 5.87
CA GLY A 151 4.80 12.39 6.04
C GLY A 151 3.48 12.16 5.28
N PRO A 152 2.51 11.43 5.87
CA PRO A 152 1.23 11.12 5.21
C PRO A 152 0.40 12.35 4.85
N ALA A 153 0.48 13.42 5.65
CA ALA A 153 -0.21 14.67 5.36
C ALA A 153 0.32 15.34 4.09
N ARG A 154 1.60 15.17 3.77
CA ARG A 154 2.21 15.63 2.52
C ARG A 154 1.67 14.89 1.31
N GLN A 155 1.57 13.57 1.40
CA GLN A 155 1.03 12.73 0.33
C GLN A 155 -0.45 13.07 0.08
N LEU A 156 -1.23 13.23 1.15
CA LEU A 156 -2.63 13.63 1.06
C LEU A 156 -2.77 15.03 0.43
N ALA A 157 -1.94 16.00 0.85
CA ALA A 157 -1.94 17.32 0.24
C ALA A 157 -1.63 17.27 -1.27
N ALA A 158 -0.69 16.40 -1.69
CA ALA A 158 -0.37 16.22 -3.10
C ALA A 158 -1.56 15.65 -3.90
N VAL A 159 -2.33 14.72 -3.34
CA VAL A 159 -3.58 14.21 -3.95
C VAL A 159 -4.60 15.34 -4.12
N VAL A 160 -4.87 16.10 -3.06
CA VAL A 160 -5.87 17.18 -3.06
C VAL A 160 -5.50 18.31 -4.04
N VAL A 161 -4.22 18.69 -4.07
CA VAL A 161 -3.73 19.68 -5.05
C VAL A 161 -3.83 19.11 -6.46
N GLY A 162 -3.55 17.81 -6.65
CA GLY A 162 -3.73 17.12 -7.93
C GLY A 162 -5.17 17.21 -8.45
N ASP A 163 -6.17 16.90 -7.61
CA ASP A 163 -7.59 17.02 -7.98
C ASP A 163 -7.96 18.47 -8.38
N SER A 164 -7.41 19.45 -7.67
CA SER A 164 -7.62 20.87 -7.97
C SER A 164 -7.00 21.26 -9.33
N VAL A 165 -5.81 20.72 -9.65
CA VAL A 165 -5.13 20.93 -10.94
C VAL A 165 -5.92 20.32 -12.08
N THR A 166 -6.38 19.07 -11.95
CA THR A 166 -7.23 18.41 -12.95
C THR A 166 -8.49 19.23 -13.23
N THR A 167 -9.17 19.67 -12.17
CA THR A 167 -10.37 20.52 -12.29
C THR A 167 -10.07 21.84 -13.01
N ALA A 168 -8.94 22.47 -12.70
CA ALA A 168 -8.54 23.72 -13.33
C ALA A 168 -8.19 23.54 -14.82
N VAL A 169 -7.52 22.45 -15.19
CA VAL A 169 -7.23 22.11 -16.59
C VAL A 169 -8.52 21.87 -17.36
N ASP A 170 -9.43 21.06 -16.82
CA ASP A 170 -10.71 20.73 -17.46
C ASP A 170 -11.60 21.97 -17.66
N ALA A 171 -11.54 22.92 -16.71
CA ALA A 171 -12.25 24.19 -16.80
C ALA A 171 -11.56 25.23 -17.70
N GLY A 172 -10.38 24.92 -18.26
CA GLY A 172 -9.55 25.87 -19.03
C GLY A 172 -8.96 27.00 -18.16
N GLY A 173 -8.94 26.83 -16.84
CA GLY A 173 -8.36 27.75 -15.88
C GLY A 173 -6.85 27.57 -15.68
N LEU A 174 -6.29 26.47 -16.17
CA LEU A 174 -4.85 26.19 -16.19
C LEU A 174 -4.42 25.69 -17.58
N ASP A 175 -3.22 26.08 -18.03
CA ASP A 175 -2.60 25.51 -19.23
C ASP A 175 -2.47 23.97 -19.11
N GLU A 176 -2.84 23.26 -20.18
CA GLU A 176 -2.92 21.79 -20.17
C GLU A 176 -1.54 21.12 -20.03
N GLN A 177 -0.52 21.68 -20.69
CA GLN A 177 0.83 21.13 -20.63
C GLN A 177 1.46 21.38 -19.25
N ALA A 178 1.28 22.59 -18.70
CA ALA A 178 1.71 22.92 -17.35
C ALA A 178 1.00 22.04 -16.31
N GLY A 179 -0.32 21.86 -16.45
CA GLY A 179 -1.12 20.97 -15.59
C GLY A 179 -0.60 19.53 -15.61
N ARG A 180 -0.35 18.96 -16.79
CA ARG A 180 0.24 17.61 -16.92
C ARG A 180 1.58 17.48 -16.20
N GLN A 181 2.49 18.43 -16.41
CA GLN A 181 3.82 18.42 -15.76
C GLN A 181 3.72 18.51 -14.23
N VAL A 182 2.78 19.31 -13.72
CA VAL A 182 2.51 19.40 -12.28
C VAL A 182 1.93 18.10 -11.74
N LEU A 183 0.95 17.50 -12.43
CA LEU A 183 0.32 16.25 -12.03
C LEU A 183 1.33 15.11 -11.95
N ASP A 184 2.25 15.00 -12.91
CA ASP A 184 3.33 14.00 -12.87
C ASP A 184 4.21 14.15 -11.62
N THR A 185 4.49 15.40 -11.23
CA THR A 185 5.28 15.68 -10.03
C THR A 185 4.52 15.34 -8.76
N LEU A 186 3.25 15.75 -8.67
CA LEU A 186 2.39 15.48 -7.51
C LEU A 186 2.12 13.99 -7.34
N ALA A 187 1.92 13.25 -8.43
CA ALA A 187 1.76 11.80 -8.39
C ALA A 187 3.00 11.11 -7.81
N ALA A 188 4.20 11.58 -8.15
CA ALA A 188 5.44 11.05 -7.59
C ALA A 188 5.59 11.34 -6.08
N VAL A 189 5.09 12.49 -5.59
CA VAL A 189 5.09 12.84 -4.17
C VAL A 189 4.01 12.08 -3.40
N ALA A 190 2.85 11.87 -4.00
CA ALA A 190 1.72 11.19 -3.39
C ALA A 190 1.89 9.66 -3.31
N ARG A 191 2.78 9.08 -4.11
CA ARG A 191 2.92 7.63 -4.25
C ARG A 191 3.22 6.94 -2.90
N PRO A 192 2.35 6.02 -2.44
CA PRO A 192 2.65 5.18 -1.30
C PRO A 192 3.63 4.08 -1.73
N GLU A 193 4.66 3.87 -0.92
CA GLU A 193 5.62 2.78 -1.14
C GLU A 193 5.09 1.45 -0.58
N ARG A 194 4.30 1.52 0.52
CA ARG A 194 3.71 0.36 1.21
C ARG A 194 2.23 0.58 1.51
N LEU A 195 1.52 -0.50 1.82
CA LEU A 195 0.11 -0.44 2.25
C LEU A 195 -0.13 0.47 3.45
N ILE A 196 0.71 0.37 4.49
CA ILE A 196 0.60 1.21 5.68
C ILE A 196 0.74 2.71 5.38
N ASP A 197 1.47 3.09 4.32
CA ASP A 197 1.60 4.49 3.93
C ASP A 197 0.28 4.99 3.31
N LEU A 198 -0.42 4.12 2.56
CA LEU A 198 -1.77 4.38 2.07
C LEU A 198 -2.79 4.46 3.21
N VAL A 199 -2.72 3.55 4.20
CA VAL A 199 -3.56 3.60 5.42
C VAL A 199 -3.38 4.93 6.14
N ALA A 200 -2.12 5.34 6.38
CA ALA A 200 -1.81 6.59 7.07
C ALA A 200 -2.24 7.84 6.28
N MET A 201 -2.20 7.79 4.94
CA MET A 201 -2.69 8.87 4.09
C MET A 201 -4.20 9.05 4.22
N VAL A 202 -4.97 7.96 4.22
CA VAL A 202 -6.43 8.03 4.42
C VAL A 202 -6.74 8.49 5.84
N GLU A 203 -6.02 7.99 6.85
CA GLU A 203 -6.17 8.41 8.26
C GLU A 203 -5.96 9.92 8.45
N ALA A 204 -4.97 10.50 7.75
CA ALA A 204 -4.65 11.92 7.84
C ALA A 204 -5.79 12.84 7.40
N GLY A 205 -6.74 12.36 6.60
CA GLY A 205 -7.91 13.13 6.21
C GLY A 205 -8.92 12.36 5.37
N PRO A 206 -9.74 11.48 5.97
CA PRO A 206 -10.74 10.71 5.24
C PRO A 206 -11.70 11.57 4.40
N PRO A 207 -12.17 12.75 4.87
CA PRO A 207 -13.04 13.62 4.06
C PRO A 207 -12.38 14.15 2.78
N ALA A 208 -11.05 14.27 2.75
CA ALA A 208 -10.32 14.73 1.58
C ALA A 208 -10.22 13.65 0.50
N ILE A 209 -10.37 12.37 0.86
CA ILE A 209 -10.45 11.26 -0.09
C ILE A 209 -11.84 11.19 -0.73
N GLY A 210 -12.88 11.59 0.00
CA GLY A 210 -14.26 11.62 -0.46
C GLY A 210 -15.23 11.03 0.56
N PRO A 211 -16.55 11.00 0.24
CA PRO A 211 -17.58 10.46 1.13
C PRO A 211 -17.33 9.05 1.67
N ALA A 212 -16.64 8.19 0.91
CA ALA A 212 -16.31 6.82 1.30
C ALA A 212 -14.98 6.69 2.08
N GLY A 213 -14.23 7.77 2.30
CA GLY A 213 -12.89 7.71 2.88
C GLY A 213 -12.83 7.02 4.25
N ALA A 214 -13.84 7.21 5.10
CA ALA A 214 -13.87 6.59 6.42
C ALA A 214 -14.09 5.06 6.38
N GLU A 215 -14.91 4.59 5.45
CA GLU A 215 -15.12 3.15 5.22
C GLU A 215 -13.86 2.54 4.63
N LEU A 216 -13.26 3.21 3.65
CA LEU A 216 -12.02 2.78 3.01
C LEU A 216 -10.85 2.65 4.00
N PHE A 217 -10.75 3.54 4.99
CA PHE A 217 -9.75 3.41 6.06
C PHE A 217 -9.88 2.07 6.80
N GLY A 218 -11.11 1.66 7.12
CA GLY A 218 -11.37 0.39 7.80
C GLY A 218 -10.94 -0.81 6.96
N GLU A 219 -11.28 -0.82 5.68
CA GLU A 219 -10.93 -1.91 4.76
C GLU A 219 -9.42 -1.99 4.51
N LEU A 220 -8.74 -0.86 4.32
CA LEU A 220 -7.28 -0.82 4.19
C LEU A 220 -6.56 -1.29 5.47
N LEU A 221 -7.04 -0.86 6.64
CA LEU A 221 -6.48 -1.27 7.92
C LEU A 221 -6.67 -2.78 8.16
N ALA A 222 -7.84 -3.32 7.81
CA ALA A 222 -8.12 -4.75 7.90
C ALA A 222 -7.21 -5.56 6.95
N LEU A 223 -7.00 -5.10 5.71
CA LEU A 223 -6.05 -5.72 4.78
C LEU A 223 -4.63 -5.73 5.35
N ASP A 224 -4.24 -4.66 6.05
CA ASP A 224 -2.89 -4.51 6.59
C ASP A 224 -2.63 -5.38 7.84
N HIS A 225 -3.64 -5.58 8.69
CA HIS A 225 -3.46 -6.19 10.03
C HIS A 225 -4.25 -7.47 10.30
N GLU A 226 -5.30 -7.77 9.54
CA GLU A 226 -6.27 -8.81 9.88
C GLU A 226 -6.35 -9.92 8.83
N VAL A 227 -6.14 -9.60 7.55
CA VAL A 227 -6.23 -10.57 6.46
C VAL A 227 -5.01 -11.50 6.45
N PRO A 228 -5.18 -12.84 6.54
CA PRO A 228 -4.07 -13.79 6.43
C PRO A 228 -3.39 -13.76 5.06
N ALA A 229 -2.09 -14.08 5.01
CA ALA A 229 -1.28 -14.01 3.79
C ALA A 229 -1.90 -14.70 2.56
N GLY A 230 -2.49 -15.88 2.75
CA GLY A 230 -3.13 -16.66 1.67
C GLY A 230 -4.41 -16.05 1.11
N GLU A 231 -4.99 -15.06 1.79
CA GLU A 231 -6.21 -14.35 1.36
C GLU A 231 -5.92 -12.92 0.85
N THR A 232 -4.71 -12.40 1.09
CA THR A 232 -4.31 -11.01 0.77
C THR A 232 -4.58 -10.65 -0.69
N ALA A 233 -4.17 -11.50 -1.64
CA ALA A 233 -4.32 -11.20 -3.07
C ALA A 233 -5.79 -11.04 -3.49
N VAL A 234 -6.66 -11.91 -2.97
CA VAL A 234 -8.10 -11.84 -3.24
C VAL A 234 -8.68 -10.55 -2.63
N ARG A 235 -8.41 -10.29 -1.35
CA ARG A 235 -8.97 -9.12 -0.64
C ARG A 235 -8.45 -7.79 -1.20
N ALA A 236 -7.17 -7.71 -1.58
CA ALA A 236 -6.61 -6.56 -2.26
C ALA A 236 -7.25 -6.32 -3.64
N GLY A 237 -7.51 -7.39 -4.41
CA GLY A 237 -8.21 -7.30 -5.69
C GLY A 237 -9.67 -6.86 -5.56
N GLU A 238 -10.36 -7.29 -4.50
CA GLU A 238 -11.71 -6.79 -4.16
C GLU A 238 -11.67 -5.30 -3.83
N LEU A 239 -10.75 -4.87 -2.97
CA LEU A 239 -10.60 -3.49 -2.57
C LEU A 239 -10.20 -2.57 -3.74
N LEU A 240 -9.34 -3.04 -4.64
CA LEU A 240 -8.98 -2.31 -5.87
C LEU A 240 -10.22 -2.03 -6.74
N ARG A 241 -11.10 -3.02 -6.90
CA ARG A 241 -12.37 -2.84 -7.62
C ARG A 241 -13.28 -1.87 -6.89
N GLU A 242 -13.40 -1.97 -5.58
CA GLU A 242 -14.23 -1.08 -4.76
C GLU A 242 -13.77 0.37 -4.86
N VAL A 243 -12.46 0.63 -4.74
CA VAL A 243 -11.87 1.96 -4.92
C VAL A 243 -12.15 2.50 -6.32
N SER A 244 -12.00 1.66 -7.35
CA SER A 244 -12.27 2.06 -8.74
C SER A 244 -13.75 2.38 -8.98
N THR A 245 -14.67 1.58 -8.43
CA THR A 245 -16.12 1.84 -8.50
C THR A 245 -16.48 3.09 -7.71
N ALA A 246 -15.94 3.27 -6.51
CA ALA A 246 -16.22 4.44 -5.68
C ALA A 246 -15.73 5.74 -6.34
N ALA A 247 -14.60 5.69 -7.07
CA ALA A 247 -14.12 6.82 -7.86
C ALA A 247 -15.03 7.16 -9.03
N ALA A 248 -15.49 6.15 -9.79
CA ALA A 248 -16.46 6.34 -10.87
C ALA A 248 -17.80 6.93 -10.39
N GLU A 249 -18.16 6.68 -9.14
CA GLU A 249 -19.37 7.22 -8.48
C GLU A 249 -19.12 8.56 -7.76
N GLY A 250 -17.91 9.10 -7.78
CA GLY A 250 -17.53 10.35 -7.09
C GLY A 250 -17.53 10.24 -5.56
N ARG A 251 -17.52 9.02 -5.00
CA ARG A 251 -17.40 8.76 -3.55
C ARG A 251 -15.94 8.73 -3.07
N VAL A 252 -15.01 8.57 -4.00
CA VAL A 252 -13.56 8.66 -3.82
C VAL A 252 -13.02 9.57 -4.94
N SER A 253 -11.96 10.34 -4.68
CA SER A 253 -11.37 11.18 -5.72
C SER A 253 -10.56 10.37 -6.73
N GLU A 254 -10.53 10.85 -7.97
CA GLU A 254 -9.82 10.18 -9.07
C GLU A 254 -8.30 10.21 -8.84
N ALA A 255 -7.75 11.30 -8.29
CA ALA A 255 -6.34 11.35 -7.92
C ALA A 255 -6.01 10.32 -6.84
N PHE A 256 -6.87 10.12 -5.84
CA PHE A 256 -6.64 9.08 -4.84
C PHE A 256 -6.67 7.69 -5.46
N ARG A 257 -7.65 7.39 -6.34
CA ARG A 257 -7.72 6.11 -7.07
C ARG A 257 -6.40 5.84 -7.80
N ALA A 258 -5.90 6.83 -8.54
CA ALA A 258 -4.65 6.71 -9.30
C ALA A 258 -3.43 6.45 -8.41
N VAL A 259 -3.42 7.00 -7.19
CA VAL A 259 -2.34 6.83 -6.21
C VAL A 259 -2.42 5.49 -5.47
N ALA A 260 -3.64 5.04 -5.12
CA ALA A 260 -3.88 3.79 -4.40
C ALA A 260 -3.71 2.55 -5.28
N ALA A 261 -4.15 2.62 -6.54
CA ALA A 261 -4.24 1.47 -7.43
C ALA A 261 -2.93 0.69 -7.58
N PRO A 262 -1.76 1.32 -7.83
CA PRO A 262 -0.52 0.58 -8.01
C PRO A 262 -0.10 -0.26 -6.79
N THR A 263 -0.45 0.17 -5.58
CA THR A 263 -0.13 -0.60 -4.35
C THR A 263 -1.12 -1.75 -4.17
N LEU A 264 -2.40 -1.52 -4.42
CA LEU A 264 -3.41 -2.59 -4.38
C LEU A 264 -3.23 -3.62 -5.49
N GLU A 265 -2.78 -3.22 -6.69
CA GLU A 265 -2.45 -4.11 -7.80
C GLU A 265 -1.28 -5.04 -7.46
N ARG A 266 -0.22 -4.51 -6.82
CA ARG A 266 0.91 -5.35 -6.36
C ARG A 266 0.45 -6.38 -5.33
N LEU A 267 -0.38 -5.97 -4.37
CA LEU A 267 -0.89 -6.88 -3.35
C LEU A 267 -1.88 -7.89 -3.91
N ALA A 268 -2.59 -7.53 -4.98
CA ALA A 268 -3.54 -8.41 -5.68
C ALA A 268 -2.85 -9.46 -6.56
N ASP A 269 -1.52 -9.43 -6.69
CA ASP A 269 -0.75 -10.44 -7.41
C ASP A 269 -0.53 -11.69 -6.52
N PRO A 270 -1.12 -12.84 -6.84
CA PRO A 270 -0.92 -14.06 -6.06
C PRO A 270 0.52 -14.60 -6.16
N ALA A 271 1.29 -14.23 -7.20
CA ALA A 271 2.63 -14.77 -7.45
C ALA A 271 3.57 -14.54 -6.25
N VAL A 272 3.45 -13.39 -5.56
CA VAL A 272 4.29 -13.07 -4.40
C VAL A 272 4.11 -14.10 -3.27
N HIS A 273 2.88 -14.53 -3.02
CA HIS A 273 2.60 -15.54 -2.00
C HIS A 273 2.97 -16.95 -2.49
N GLU A 274 2.72 -17.25 -3.76
CA GLU A 274 3.08 -18.53 -4.37
C GLU A 274 4.60 -18.77 -4.35
N ASP A 275 5.39 -17.76 -4.73
CA ASP A 275 6.85 -17.79 -4.69
C ASP A 275 7.38 -18.00 -3.26
N LEU A 276 6.75 -17.37 -2.26
CA LEU A 276 7.09 -17.57 -0.84
C LEU A 276 6.82 -19.01 -0.40
N GLN A 277 5.69 -19.59 -0.80
CA GLN A 277 5.32 -20.97 -0.47
C GLN A 277 6.26 -21.98 -1.15
N GLU A 278 6.65 -21.73 -2.41
CA GLU A 278 7.62 -22.56 -3.13
C GLU A 278 8.99 -22.51 -2.45
N LEU A 279 9.47 -21.30 -2.11
CA LEU A 279 10.73 -21.11 -1.39
C LEU A 279 10.71 -21.83 -0.04
N LEU A 280 9.61 -21.70 0.73
CA LEU A 280 9.44 -22.39 2.01
C LEU A 280 9.47 -23.91 1.82
N ALA A 281 8.70 -24.46 0.88
CA ALA A 281 8.65 -25.90 0.63
C ALA A 281 10.02 -26.46 0.22
N ALA A 282 10.75 -25.74 -0.64
CA ALA A 282 12.09 -26.11 -1.08
C ALA A 282 13.11 -26.04 0.06
N ALA A 283 13.00 -25.05 0.93
CA ALA A 283 13.84 -24.89 2.12
C ALA A 283 13.57 -25.96 3.19
N GLU A 284 12.31 -26.40 3.35
CA GLU A 284 11.93 -27.47 4.27
C GLU A 284 12.37 -28.85 3.78
N ALA A 285 12.34 -29.08 2.47
CA ALA A 285 12.78 -30.33 1.85
C ALA A 285 14.29 -30.57 1.98
N ASP A 286 15.08 -29.50 1.92
CA ASP A 286 16.54 -29.55 2.10
C ASP A 286 17.05 -28.37 2.94
N PRO A 287 16.97 -28.44 4.28
CA PRO A 287 17.47 -27.38 5.15
C PRO A 287 18.99 -27.15 5.02
N GLY A 288 19.73 -28.13 4.51
CA GLY A 288 21.17 -28.04 4.29
C GLY A 288 21.56 -27.01 3.24
N ARG A 289 20.68 -26.74 2.26
CA ARG A 289 20.88 -25.70 1.24
C ARG A 289 20.90 -24.29 1.81
N ILE A 290 20.23 -24.07 2.94
CA ILE A 290 20.11 -22.74 3.55
C ILE A 290 21.44 -22.36 4.19
N GLY A 291 22.07 -23.26 4.94
CA GLY A 291 23.32 -23.03 5.66
C GLY A 291 23.14 -22.92 7.18
N PRO A 292 24.11 -22.33 7.91
CA PRO A 292 24.13 -22.31 9.37
C PRO A 292 22.89 -21.69 10.04
N ALA A 293 22.24 -20.73 9.39
CA ALA A 293 21.04 -20.05 9.90
C ALA A 293 19.72 -20.73 9.50
N ALA A 294 19.74 -21.99 9.02
CA ALA A 294 18.55 -22.72 8.58
C ALA A 294 17.37 -22.67 9.58
N PRO A 295 17.55 -22.85 10.90
CA PRO A 295 16.44 -22.79 11.85
C PRO A 295 15.74 -21.41 11.87
N GLN A 296 16.51 -20.33 11.84
CA GLN A 296 15.98 -18.96 11.89
C GLN A 296 15.29 -18.58 10.58
N VAL A 297 15.88 -18.97 9.45
CA VAL A 297 15.30 -18.75 8.11
C VAL A 297 13.97 -19.48 7.99
N LEU A 298 13.91 -20.78 8.33
CA LEU A 298 12.68 -21.57 8.24
C LEU A 298 11.59 -21.04 9.19
N ALA A 299 11.96 -20.62 10.40
CA ALA A 299 11.01 -20.00 11.32
C ALA A 299 10.42 -18.69 10.72
N SER A 300 11.27 -17.87 10.10
CA SER A 300 10.85 -16.60 9.49
C SER A 300 9.98 -16.81 8.25
N LEU A 301 10.33 -17.76 7.37
CA LEU A 301 9.55 -18.09 6.18
C LEU A 301 8.15 -18.62 6.54
N ARG A 302 8.05 -19.52 7.53
CA ARG A 302 6.75 -20.00 8.04
C ARG A 302 5.91 -18.88 8.61
N ALA A 303 6.51 -18.01 9.43
CA ALA A 303 5.82 -16.86 10.00
C ALA A 303 5.31 -15.91 8.90
N ALA A 304 6.16 -15.57 7.92
CA ALA A 304 5.77 -14.73 6.80
C ALA A 304 4.65 -15.35 5.95
N ALA A 305 4.62 -16.67 5.80
CA ALA A 305 3.59 -17.38 5.04
C ALA A 305 2.20 -17.37 5.70
N GLU A 306 2.09 -17.01 6.97
CA GLU A 306 0.81 -17.00 7.71
C GLU A 306 0.36 -15.58 8.10
N GLN A 307 1.28 -14.64 8.18
CA GLN A 307 1.05 -13.31 8.73
C GLN A 307 0.30 -12.36 7.77
N PRO A 308 -0.52 -11.42 8.29
CA PRO A 308 -1.02 -10.27 7.54
C PRO A 308 0.10 -9.37 7.00
N VAL A 309 -0.24 -8.44 6.09
CA VAL A 309 0.73 -7.62 5.34
C VAL A 309 1.72 -6.87 6.23
N TRP A 310 1.26 -6.13 7.23
CA TRP A 310 2.15 -5.37 8.13
C TRP A 310 3.13 -6.25 8.91
N PRO A 311 2.68 -7.26 9.68
CA PRO A 311 3.60 -8.12 10.40
C PRO A 311 4.48 -8.96 9.46
N GLN A 312 3.95 -9.40 8.32
CA GLN A 312 4.70 -10.12 7.28
C GLN A 312 5.85 -9.26 6.74
N GLY A 313 5.60 -7.99 6.41
CA GLY A 313 6.62 -7.06 5.93
C GLY A 313 7.71 -6.79 6.97
N ASN A 314 7.39 -6.80 8.26
CA ASN A 314 8.40 -6.70 9.33
C ASN A 314 9.27 -7.97 9.41
N THR A 315 8.64 -9.15 9.40
CA THR A 315 9.34 -10.44 9.35
C THR A 315 10.25 -10.54 8.12
N ALA A 316 9.77 -10.07 6.96
CA ALA A 316 10.53 -10.05 5.71
C ALA A 316 11.76 -9.11 5.80
N ARG A 317 11.64 -7.93 6.43
CA ARG A 317 12.79 -7.04 6.65
C ARG A 317 13.85 -7.69 7.52
N ASP A 318 13.46 -8.33 8.62
CA ASP A 318 14.38 -9.02 9.52
C ASP A 318 15.06 -10.21 8.81
N LEU A 319 14.30 -10.94 7.99
CA LEU A 319 14.82 -12.03 7.17
C LEU A 319 15.81 -11.52 6.12
N LEU A 320 15.55 -10.41 5.42
CA LEU A 320 16.50 -9.81 4.48
C LEU A 320 17.81 -9.40 5.16
N ALA A 321 17.73 -8.85 6.38
CA ALA A 321 18.91 -8.53 7.16
C ALA A 321 19.74 -9.79 7.46
N LEU A 322 19.10 -10.90 7.80
CA LEU A 322 19.76 -12.20 8.03
C LEU A 322 20.36 -12.78 6.73
N LEU A 323 19.62 -12.76 5.61
CA LEU A 323 20.09 -13.30 4.33
C LEU A 323 21.34 -12.58 3.82
N ARG A 324 21.45 -11.27 4.09
CA ARG A 324 22.58 -10.42 3.70
C ARG A 324 23.81 -10.58 4.61
N GLN A 325 23.69 -11.24 5.77
CA GLN A 325 24.85 -11.50 6.63
C GLN A 325 25.75 -12.59 6.05
N ASP A 326 27.05 -12.32 6.01
CA ASP A 326 28.04 -13.24 5.45
C ASP A 326 28.19 -14.50 6.30
N GLY A 327 28.23 -15.65 5.61
CA GLY A 327 28.40 -16.96 6.23
C GLY A 327 27.18 -17.52 6.97
N GLN A 328 26.07 -16.77 7.05
CA GLN A 328 24.83 -17.24 7.70
C GLN A 328 23.99 -18.14 6.78
N VAL A 329 23.99 -17.81 5.48
CA VAL A 329 23.31 -18.59 4.45
C VAL A 329 24.24 -18.87 3.27
N THR A 330 23.94 -19.91 2.50
CA THR A 330 24.67 -20.19 1.25
C THR A 330 24.39 -19.11 0.21
N THR A 331 25.35 -18.86 -0.68
CA THR A 331 25.19 -17.88 -1.78
C THR A 331 24.01 -18.24 -2.69
N ALA A 332 23.87 -19.53 -3.03
CA ALA A 332 22.80 -19.99 -3.91
C ALA A 332 21.41 -19.74 -3.30
N PHE A 333 21.23 -20.07 -2.02
CA PHE A 333 19.95 -19.81 -1.34
C PHE A 333 19.68 -18.30 -1.19
N ARG A 334 20.72 -17.50 -0.92
CA ARG A 334 20.59 -16.03 -0.85
C ARG A 334 20.08 -15.44 -2.17
N GLU A 335 20.66 -15.84 -3.29
CA GLU A 335 20.30 -15.33 -4.63
C GLU A 335 18.85 -15.66 -5.02
N GLU A 336 18.36 -16.83 -4.60
CA GLU A 336 16.98 -17.27 -4.79
C GLU A 336 16.00 -16.58 -3.83
N ALA A 337 16.34 -16.48 -2.54
CA ALA A 337 15.44 -16.00 -1.50
C ALA A 337 15.28 -14.46 -1.50
N VAL A 338 16.33 -13.70 -1.81
CA VAL A 338 16.30 -12.24 -1.70
C VAL A 338 15.21 -11.60 -2.57
N PRO A 339 15.05 -11.92 -3.87
CA PRO A 339 13.98 -11.35 -4.69
C PRO A 339 12.57 -11.61 -4.14
N VAL A 340 12.32 -12.83 -3.66
CA VAL A 340 11.02 -13.23 -3.07
C VAL A 340 10.74 -12.45 -1.79
N VAL A 341 11.71 -12.38 -0.88
CA VAL A 341 11.53 -11.69 0.40
C VAL A 341 11.49 -10.16 0.22
N GLU A 342 12.19 -9.60 -0.77
CA GLU A 342 12.10 -8.17 -1.10
C GLU A 342 10.71 -7.75 -1.60
N ALA A 343 9.99 -8.63 -2.29
CA ALA A 343 8.63 -8.36 -2.74
C ALA A 343 7.65 -8.17 -1.56
N LEU A 344 7.85 -8.89 -0.45
CA LEU A 344 6.99 -8.84 0.75
C LEU A 344 7.13 -7.55 1.58
N VAL A 345 8.16 -6.74 1.32
CA VAL A 345 8.43 -5.50 2.09
C VAL A 345 7.71 -4.28 1.49
N ARG A 346 7.24 -4.39 0.25
CA ARG A 346 6.64 -3.34 -0.59
C ARG A 346 5.12 -3.47 -0.66
#